data_AF-A0A7S1AM16-F1
#
_entry.id   AF-A0A7S1AM16-F1
#
_cell.length_a   1.000
_cell.length_b   1.000
_cell.length_c   1.000
_cell.angle_alpha   90.00
_cell.angle_beta   90.00
_cell.angle_gamma   90.00
#
_symmetry.space_group_name_H-M   'P 1'
#
loop_
_entity.id
_entity.type
_entity.pdbx_description
1 polymer ?
#
loop_
_entity_poly.entity_id
_entity_poly.type
_entity_poly.pdbx_seq_one_letter_code
_entity_poly.pdbx_strand_id
1 'polypeptide(L)'
;SSVDVCSSCAISLHTSLNMASCVMRISLLLGCFLPLAHTQSTIPSTMRAVVTTGTAAEGDFSNVKLVTHQPVPEPGWGQVLIKVAASSVNPVDYKLLTSLGGPKVLGFDLSGTVVKIGWGFSSRLSVGDKVWADLGESGLLHLPIQLGAWAEYAVADESQVSLMPTTLDFPSAAVLPLVSLTDYQTYKKAGSP
;
A
#
# COMPACT_ATOMS: atom_id res chain seq x y z
N SER A 1 23.96 46.45 -18.63
CA SER A 1 23.46 47.20 -19.79
C SER A 1 22.23 46.47 -20.33
N SER A 2 21.04 46.71 -19.77
CA SER A 2 20.07 47.72 -20.20
C SER A 2 19.60 47.59 -21.66
N VAL A 3 18.29 47.37 -21.75
CA VAL A 3 17.27 47.84 -22.70
C VAL A 3 17.02 47.14 -24.04
N ASP A 4 15.74 46.81 -24.18
CA ASP A 4 14.93 46.40 -25.33
C ASP A 4 14.95 47.37 -26.53
N VAL A 5 14.27 46.89 -27.58
CA VAL A 5 13.43 47.60 -28.57
C VAL A 5 14.01 47.69 -29.98
N CYS A 6 13.27 47.12 -30.94
CA CYS A 6 12.76 47.70 -32.20
C CYS A 6 12.64 46.59 -33.26
N SER A 7 11.43 46.13 -33.60
CA SER A 7 10.47 46.78 -34.50
C SER A 7 10.90 46.79 -35.98
N SER A 8 10.21 45.94 -36.73
CA SER A 8 9.60 46.21 -38.04
C SER A 8 10.50 46.47 -39.25
N CYS A 9 10.44 45.56 -40.22
CA CYS A 9 10.28 45.96 -41.62
C CYS A 9 9.50 44.88 -42.39
N ALA A 10 8.31 45.25 -42.84
CA ALA A 10 7.45 44.46 -43.71
C ALA A 10 7.66 44.89 -45.17
N ILE A 11 7.88 43.93 -46.08
CA ILE A 11 7.70 44.05 -47.54
C ILE A 11 7.14 42.68 -47.97
N SER A 12 5.83 42.54 -48.13
CA SER A 12 4.99 42.80 -49.31
C SER A 12 4.99 41.68 -50.38
N LEU A 13 3.89 40.93 -50.34
CA LEU A 13 3.02 40.42 -51.43
C LEU A 13 3.55 39.68 -52.69
N HIS A 14 3.08 38.42 -52.77
CA HIS A 14 2.34 37.75 -53.86
C HIS A 14 2.96 37.46 -55.24
N THR A 15 2.96 36.17 -55.60
CA THR A 15 2.47 35.57 -56.88
C THR A 15 2.55 34.03 -56.75
N SER A 16 1.45 33.32 -56.50
CA SER A 16 0.54 32.66 -57.46
C SER A 16 1.06 31.42 -58.20
N LEU A 17 0.44 30.28 -57.86
CA LEU A 17 0.02 29.14 -58.71
C LEU A 17 1.02 28.09 -59.27
N ASN A 18 0.85 26.89 -58.69
CA ASN A 18 0.43 25.61 -59.32
C ASN A 18 1.43 24.55 -59.81
N MET A 19 1.08 23.32 -59.36
CA MET A 19 1.23 22.00 -59.99
C MET A 19 2.62 21.35 -60.03
N ALA A 20 2.86 20.36 -59.15
CA ALA A 20 2.68 18.94 -59.48
C ALA A 20 3.46 18.02 -58.51
N SER A 21 2.74 17.00 -58.02
CA SER A 21 3.25 15.68 -57.65
C SER A 21 4.23 15.55 -56.48
N CYS A 22 3.70 15.27 -55.27
CA CYS A 22 4.27 14.23 -54.41
C CYS A 22 3.22 13.76 -53.39
N VAL A 23 2.34 12.83 -53.79
CA VAL A 23 1.43 12.16 -52.87
C VAL A 23 2.24 11.12 -52.08
N MET A 24 2.79 11.52 -50.94
CA MET A 24 3.34 10.58 -49.96
C MET A 24 2.18 10.04 -49.12
N ARG A 25 1.89 8.76 -49.29
CA ARG A 25 0.83 8.02 -48.59
C ARG A 25 1.10 8.04 -47.08
N ILE A 26 0.37 8.87 -46.34
CA ILE A 26 0.25 8.75 -44.89
C ILE A 26 -0.77 7.65 -44.63
N SER A 27 -0.28 6.43 -44.38
CA SER A 27 -1.10 5.34 -43.85
C SER A 27 -1.53 5.70 -42.44
N LEU A 28 -2.78 6.14 -42.26
CA LEU A 28 -3.44 6.15 -40.95
C LEU A 28 -3.59 4.71 -40.48
N LEU A 29 -2.63 4.21 -39.71
CA LEU A 29 -2.85 3.08 -38.81
C LEU A 29 -3.53 3.64 -37.56
N LEU A 30 -4.86 3.78 -37.64
CA LEU A 30 -5.72 3.97 -36.48
C LEU A 30 -5.73 2.64 -35.71
N GLY A 31 -4.65 2.37 -34.97
CA GLY A 31 -4.61 1.27 -34.02
C GLY A 31 -5.58 1.56 -32.89
N CYS A 32 -6.71 0.86 -32.87
CA CYS A 32 -7.57 0.74 -31.71
C CYS A 32 -6.73 0.17 -30.55
N PHE A 33 -6.14 1.04 -29.74
CA PHE A 33 -5.73 0.68 -28.39
C PHE A 33 -7.02 0.58 -27.58
N LEU A 34 -7.62 -0.61 -27.59
CA LEU A 34 -8.57 -1.01 -26.55
C LEU A 34 -7.80 -0.92 -25.22
N PRO A 35 -8.24 -0.10 -24.25
CA PRO A 35 -7.64 -0.14 -22.94
C PRO A 35 -7.92 -1.53 -22.38
N LEU A 36 -6.86 -2.28 -22.04
CA LEU A 36 -6.97 -3.46 -21.20
C LEU A 36 -7.68 -2.99 -19.92
N ALA A 37 -8.96 -3.34 -19.80
CA ALA A 37 -9.74 -3.11 -18.60
C ALA A 37 -9.02 -3.83 -17.47
N HIS A 38 -8.21 -3.09 -16.70
CA HIS A 38 -7.78 -3.56 -15.40
C HIS A 38 -9.05 -3.68 -14.58
N THR A 39 -9.48 -4.92 -14.33
CA THR A 39 -10.57 -5.21 -13.40
C THR A 39 -10.09 -4.78 -12.02
N GLN A 40 -10.26 -3.52 -11.70
CA GLN A 40 -9.95 -2.98 -10.39
C GLN A 40 -10.99 -3.59 -9.46
N SER A 41 -10.60 -4.66 -8.76
CA SER A 41 -11.44 -5.30 -7.75
C SER A 41 -11.94 -4.22 -6.81
N THR A 42 -13.25 -4.00 -6.78
CA THR A 42 -13.87 -3.06 -5.86
C THR A 42 -13.60 -3.51 -4.42
N ILE A 43 -13.04 -2.62 -3.60
CA ILE A 43 -12.83 -2.87 -2.17
C ILE A 43 -14.22 -3.00 -1.50
N PRO A 44 -14.51 -4.08 -0.75
CA PRO A 44 -15.80 -4.25 -0.10
C PRO A 44 -15.95 -3.30 1.09
N SER A 45 -17.19 -3.04 1.52
CA SER A 45 -17.47 -2.21 2.71
C SER A 45 -17.17 -2.95 4.03
N THR A 46 -17.20 -4.29 4.02
CA THR A 46 -16.89 -5.15 5.16
C THR A 46 -15.95 -6.28 4.78
N MET A 47 -15.32 -6.88 5.79
CA MET A 47 -14.36 -7.96 5.69
C MET A 47 -14.45 -8.92 6.88
N ARG A 48 -13.77 -10.06 6.74
CA ARG A 48 -13.48 -10.96 7.86
C ARG A 48 -12.23 -10.50 8.61
N ALA A 49 -12.27 -10.61 9.94
CA ALA A 49 -11.15 -10.29 10.81
C ALA A 49 -11.19 -11.11 12.10
N VAL A 50 -10.02 -11.42 12.66
CA VAL A 50 -9.87 -12.02 13.99
C VAL A 50 -9.78 -10.90 15.01
N VAL A 51 -10.79 -10.80 15.87
CA VAL A 51 -10.98 -9.72 16.82
C VAL A 51 -10.95 -10.29 18.25
N THR A 52 -10.15 -9.69 19.13
CA THR A 52 -10.31 -9.87 20.58
C THR A 52 -11.35 -8.89 21.10
N THR A 53 -12.17 -9.27 22.08
CA THR A 53 -13.19 -8.39 22.70
C THR A 53 -12.80 -7.80 24.05
N GLY A 54 -11.63 -8.15 24.59
CA GLY A 54 -11.18 -7.76 25.93
C GLY A 54 -9.89 -8.45 26.34
N THR A 55 -9.51 -8.35 27.62
CA THR A 55 -8.38 -9.10 28.14
C THR A 55 -8.78 -10.54 28.50
N ALA A 56 -7.81 -11.46 28.42
CA ALA A 56 -7.96 -12.84 28.88
C ALA A 56 -6.67 -13.31 29.59
N ALA A 57 -6.78 -14.40 30.37
CA ALA A 57 -5.60 -15.03 30.96
C ALA A 57 -4.69 -15.62 29.87
N GLU A 58 -3.41 -15.84 30.17
CA GLU A 58 -2.51 -16.51 29.24
C GLU A 58 -3.04 -17.91 28.91
N GLY A 59 -3.13 -18.22 27.61
CA GLY A 59 -3.70 -19.48 27.12
C GLY A 59 -5.23 -19.51 27.01
N ASP A 60 -5.93 -18.45 27.46
CA ASP A 60 -7.37 -18.29 27.24
C ASP A 60 -7.62 -17.48 25.96
N PHE A 61 -8.26 -18.13 24.99
CA PHE A 61 -8.63 -17.54 23.70
C PHE A 61 -10.16 -17.33 23.57
N SER A 62 -10.91 -17.41 24.67
CA SER A 62 -12.37 -17.29 24.67
C SER A 62 -12.87 -15.92 24.19
N ASN A 63 -12.05 -14.87 24.37
CA ASN A 63 -12.24 -13.51 23.88
C ASN A 63 -11.86 -13.31 22.40
N VAL A 64 -11.24 -14.28 21.74
CA VAL A 64 -10.84 -14.20 20.33
C VAL A 64 -11.97 -14.77 19.45
N LYS A 65 -12.45 -13.96 18.50
CA LYS A 65 -13.56 -14.30 17.61
C LYS A 65 -13.22 -13.98 16.15
N LEU A 66 -13.68 -14.83 15.24
CA LEU A 66 -13.79 -14.47 13.83
C LEU A 66 -15.04 -13.61 13.64
N VAL A 67 -14.85 -12.33 13.31
CA VAL A 67 -15.92 -11.41 12.92
C VAL A 67 -16.01 -11.43 11.40
N THR A 68 -17.21 -11.65 10.85
CA THR A 68 -17.41 -11.79 9.39
C THR A 68 -17.82 -10.51 8.68
N HIS A 69 -18.23 -9.48 9.42
CA HIS A 69 -18.73 -8.20 8.90
C HIS A 69 -18.01 -7.02 9.59
N GLN A 70 -16.69 -7.09 9.71
CA GLN A 70 -15.88 -5.98 10.22
C GLN A 70 -15.79 -4.90 9.13
N PRO A 71 -15.97 -3.61 9.42
CA PRO A 71 -15.76 -2.56 8.42
C PRO A 71 -14.34 -2.60 7.83
N VAL A 72 -14.22 -2.47 6.51
CA VAL A 72 -12.90 -2.27 5.90
C VAL A 72 -12.40 -0.88 6.28
N PRO A 73 -11.19 -0.76 6.84
CA PRO A 73 -10.67 0.53 7.25
C PRO A 73 -10.26 1.40 6.06
N GLU A 74 -10.37 2.71 6.24
CA GLU A 74 -9.97 3.70 5.25
C GLU A 74 -8.57 4.25 5.58
N PRO A 75 -7.60 4.23 4.64
CA PRO A 75 -6.28 4.78 4.90
C PRO A 75 -6.33 6.31 4.99
N GLY A 76 -5.78 6.84 6.08
CA GLY A 76 -5.65 8.28 6.35
C GLY A 76 -4.43 8.91 5.69
N TRP A 77 -3.87 9.93 6.33
CA TRP A 77 -2.69 10.62 5.80
C TRP A 77 -1.43 9.76 5.97
N GLY A 78 -0.60 9.60 4.92
CA GLY A 78 0.63 8.79 4.96
C GLY A 78 0.42 7.27 5.08
N GLN A 79 -0.82 6.81 4.91
CA GLN A 79 -1.20 5.40 5.09
C GLN A 79 -1.54 4.72 3.77
N VAL A 80 -1.45 3.40 3.76
CA VAL A 80 -1.90 2.55 2.65
C VAL A 80 -2.88 1.49 3.15
N LEU A 81 -3.82 1.11 2.29
CA LEU A 81 -4.67 -0.06 2.49
C LEU A 81 -4.09 -1.24 1.72
N ILE A 82 -3.89 -2.34 2.43
CA ILE A 82 -3.29 -3.56 1.89
C ILE A 82 -4.33 -4.66 1.92
N LYS A 83 -4.56 -5.32 0.78
CA LYS A 83 -5.28 -6.59 0.73
C LYS A 83 -4.33 -7.69 1.18
N VAL A 84 -4.59 -8.25 2.36
CA VAL A 84 -3.73 -9.25 2.99
C VAL A 84 -3.85 -10.56 2.23
N ALA A 85 -2.70 -11.11 1.85
CA ALA A 85 -2.60 -12.42 1.22
C ALA A 85 -2.16 -13.49 2.23
N ALA A 86 -1.26 -13.13 3.14
CA ALA A 86 -0.82 -13.97 4.24
C ALA A 86 -0.42 -13.13 5.46
N SER A 87 -0.41 -13.78 6.62
CA SER A 87 0.04 -13.25 7.91
C SER A 87 0.81 -14.35 8.64
N SER A 88 1.57 -13.97 9.66
CA SER A 88 2.22 -14.92 10.58
C SER A 88 1.56 -14.90 11.97
N VAL A 89 2.05 -15.78 12.85
CA VAL A 89 1.74 -15.79 14.28
C VAL A 89 3.05 -15.64 15.04
N ASN A 90 3.10 -14.69 15.96
CA ASN A 90 4.26 -14.34 16.76
C ASN A 90 3.96 -14.45 18.26
N PRO A 91 4.99 -14.58 19.12
CA PRO A 91 4.77 -14.58 20.56
C PRO A 91 4.12 -13.32 21.13
N VAL A 92 4.29 -12.17 20.46
CA VAL A 92 3.64 -10.92 20.87
C VAL A 92 2.12 -11.00 20.71
N ASP A 93 1.61 -11.68 19.67
CA ASP A 93 0.17 -11.67 19.35
C ASP A 93 -0.69 -12.23 20.49
N TYR A 94 -0.24 -13.31 21.15
CA TYR A 94 -0.97 -13.87 22.29
C TYR A 94 -0.67 -13.14 23.61
N LYS A 95 0.51 -12.49 23.75
CA LYS A 95 0.84 -11.66 24.92
C LYS A 95 0.02 -10.37 24.95
N LEU A 96 -0.43 -9.87 23.80
CA LEU A 96 -1.34 -8.73 23.76
C LEU A 96 -2.73 -9.05 24.32
N LEU A 97 -3.16 -10.32 24.28
CA LEU A 97 -4.44 -10.74 24.86
C LEU A 97 -4.51 -10.53 26.38
N THR A 98 -3.36 -10.58 27.07
CA THR A 98 -3.30 -10.42 28.52
C THR A 98 -3.16 -8.97 28.97
N SER A 99 -2.70 -8.09 28.09
CA SER A 99 -2.26 -6.72 28.43
C SER A 99 -3.10 -5.62 27.81
N LEU A 100 -3.76 -5.87 26.68
CA LEU A 100 -4.56 -4.88 25.98
C LEU A 100 -6.06 -5.16 26.12
N GLY A 101 -6.77 -4.21 26.71
CA GLY A 101 -8.24 -4.23 26.78
C GLY A 101 -8.93 -3.75 25.49
N GLY A 102 -10.21 -4.09 25.38
CA GLY A 102 -11.12 -3.62 24.34
C GLY A 102 -11.04 -4.36 22.99
N PRO A 103 -11.97 -4.06 22.06
CA PRO A 103 -12.02 -4.71 20.76
C PRO A 103 -10.83 -4.36 19.86
N LYS A 104 -10.07 -5.37 19.40
CA LYS A 104 -8.88 -5.18 18.55
C LYS A 104 -8.74 -6.28 17.53
N VAL A 105 -8.38 -5.94 16.29
CA VAL A 105 -7.93 -6.93 15.30
C VAL A 105 -6.48 -7.30 15.63
N LEU A 106 -6.19 -8.60 15.69
CA LEU A 106 -4.88 -9.14 16.04
C LEU A 106 -3.94 -9.25 14.83
N GLY A 107 -2.67 -9.62 15.08
CA GLY A 107 -1.67 -9.91 14.05
C GLY A 107 -0.76 -8.73 13.74
N PHE A 108 0.55 -8.97 13.81
CA PHE A 108 1.57 -7.96 13.52
C PHE A 108 2.06 -8.02 12.07
N ASP A 109 2.39 -9.21 11.57
CA ASP A 109 2.97 -9.31 10.24
C ASP A 109 1.93 -9.50 9.14
N LEU A 110 2.19 -8.90 7.98
CA LEU A 110 1.47 -9.24 6.75
C LEU A 110 2.38 -9.32 5.55
N SER A 111 1.87 -10.01 4.52
CA SER A 111 2.22 -9.75 3.14
C SER A 111 0.96 -9.65 2.29
N GLY A 112 0.97 -8.79 1.28
CA GLY A 112 -0.23 -8.48 0.54
C GLY A 112 0.00 -7.52 -0.62
N THR A 113 -1.10 -6.98 -1.15
CA THR A 113 -1.07 -6.04 -2.28
C THR A 113 -1.66 -4.70 -1.86
N VAL A 114 -0.99 -3.60 -2.17
CA VAL A 114 -1.54 -2.25 -1.96
C VAL A 114 -2.76 -2.06 -2.86
N VAL A 115 -3.92 -1.75 -2.27
CA VAL A 115 -5.18 -1.55 -3.02
C VAL A 115 -5.69 -0.11 -2.96
N LYS A 116 -5.22 0.68 -2.01
CA LYS A 116 -5.55 2.12 -1.90
C LYS A 116 -4.42 2.86 -1.20
N ILE A 117 -4.15 4.09 -1.65
CA ILE A 117 -3.19 5.00 -1.01
C ILE A 117 -4.00 6.12 -0.37
N GLY A 118 -3.64 6.44 0.87
CA GLY A 118 -4.17 7.56 1.61
C GLY A 118 -3.67 8.91 1.07
N TRP A 119 -4.01 9.99 1.76
CA TRP A 119 -3.65 11.35 1.33
C TRP A 119 -2.24 11.71 1.81
N GLY A 120 -1.55 12.64 1.14
CA GLY A 120 -0.29 13.21 1.66
C GLY A 120 1.00 12.59 1.14
N PHE A 121 1.68 13.38 0.30
CA PHE A 121 3.07 13.33 -0.18
C PHE A 121 3.67 12.02 -0.73
N SER A 122 3.94 12.06 -2.05
CA SER A 122 4.86 11.21 -2.84
C SER A 122 5.11 9.82 -2.28
N SER A 123 4.17 8.91 -2.52
CA SER A 123 4.28 7.54 -2.06
C SER A 123 5.43 6.82 -2.79
N ARG A 124 6.32 6.22 -2.01
CA ARG A 124 7.25 5.19 -2.47
C ARG A 124 6.49 3.97 -2.98
N LEU A 125 5.25 3.79 -2.53
CA LEU A 125 4.36 2.69 -2.90
C LEU A 125 3.32 3.12 -3.94
N SER A 126 2.86 2.17 -4.74
CA SER A 126 1.81 2.30 -5.75
C SER A 126 0.73 1.25 -5.55
N VAL A 127 -0.51 1.55 -5.99
CA VAL A 127 -1.56 0.52 -6.06
C VAL A 127 -1.10 -0.60 -6.98
N GLY A 128 -1.21 -1.84 -6.50
CA GLY A 128 -0.70 -3.03 -7.18
C GLY A 128 0.65 -3.53 -6.66
N ASP A 129 1.35 -2.75 -5.84
CA ASP A 129 2.62 -3.20 -5.25
C ASP A 129 2.40 -4.38 -4.31
N LYS A 130 3.26 -5.40 -4.46
CA LYS A 130 3.36 -6.49 -3.50
C LYS A 130 4.26 -6.06 -2.35
N VAL A 131 3.73 -6.14 -1.14
CA VAL A 131 4.36 -5.59 0.05
C VAL A 131 4.35 -6.59 1.21
N TRP A 132 5.20 -6.31 2.18
CA TRP A 132 5.28 -6.95 3.49
C TRP A 132 5.47 -5.88 4.56
N ALA A 133 4.98 -6.13 5.78
CA ALA A 133 5.02 -5.15 6.86
C ALA A 133 4.94 -5.80 8.23
N ASP A 134 5.56 -5.16 9.21
CA ASP A 134 5.29 -5.33 10.63
C ASP A 134 4.43 -4.13 11.08
N LEU A 135 3.17 -4.39 11.41
CA LEU A 135 2.23 -3.37 11.87
C LEU A 135 2.53 -2.89 13.30
N GLY A 136 3.29 -3.67 14.07
CA GLY A 136 3.92 -3.27 15.33
C GLY A 136 3.01 -2.61 16.38
N GLU A 137 3.68 -1.94 17.32
CA GLU A 137 3.08 -1.00 18.29
C GLU A 137 2.92 0.42 17.70
N SER A 138 3.67 0.78 16.66
CA SER A 138 3.85 2.20 16.27
C SER A 138 2.74 2.79 15.39
N GLY A 139 1.84 2.00 14.80
CA GLY A 139 0.91 2.51 13.77
C GLY A 139 -0.51 2.79 14.23
N LEU A 140 -1.02 2.06 15.21
CA LEU A 140 -2.46 2.01 15.53
C LEU A 140 -2.79 1.84 17.03
N LEU A 141 -1.79 1.93 17.91
CA LEU A 141 -2.00 1.87 19.37
C LEU A 141 -2.78 3.07 19.94
N HIS A 142 -2.96 4.14 19.15
CA HIS A 142 -3.65 5.36 19.56
C HIS A 142 -5.02 5.55 18.90
N LEU A 143 -5.43 4.63 18.02
CA LEU A 143 -6.79 4.62 17.48
C LEU A 143 -7.73 3.82 18.40
N PRO A 144 -9.03 4.17 18.45
CA PRO A 144 -10.00 3.44 19.26
C PRO A 144 -10.13 1.96 18.87
N ILE A 145 -9.67 1.57 17.67
CA ILE A 145 -9.58 0.18 17.21
C ILE A 145 -8.21 -0.04 16.60
N GLN A 146 -7.44 -0.96 17.16
CA GLN A 146 -6.22 -1.48 16.52
C GLN A 146 -6.63 -2.39 15.37
N LEU A 147 -6.07 -2.16 14.18
CA LEU A 147 -6.37 -2.91 12.96
C LEU A 147 -5.14 -3.75 12.58
N GLY A 148 -4.98 -4.90 13.21
CA GLY A 148 -3.92 -5.85 12.92
C GLY A 148 -4.09 -6.61 11.60
N ALA A 149 -3.11 -7.46 11.31
CA ALA A 149 -2.94 -8.20 10.06
C ALA A 149 -3.81 -9.46 9.92
N TRP A 150 -4.45 -9.94 11.00
CA TRP A 150 -5.37 -11.08 10.96
C TRP A 150 -6.75 -10.64 10.45
N ALA A 151 -6.76 -10.01 9.28
CA ALA A 151 -7.92 -9.52 8.56
C ALA A 151 -7.68 -9.59 7.05
N GLU A 152 -8.74 -9.49 6.24
CA GLU A 152 -8.59 -9.50 4.77
C GLU A 152 -8.00 -8.19 4.23
N TYR A 153 -8.13 -7.10 4.97
CA TYR A 153 -7.52 -5.81 4.67
C TYR A 153 -6.94 -5.18 5.94
N ALA A 154 -5.79 -4.53 5.80
CA ALA A 154 -5.13 -3.82 6.89
C ALA A 154 -4.65 -2.45 6.43
N VAL A 155 -4.73 -1.47 7.32
CA VAL A 155 -4.12 -0.14 7.12
C VAL A 155 -2.74 -0.16 7.77
N ALA A 156 -1.75 0.38 7.06
CA ALA A 156 -0.40 0.53 7.57
C ALA A 156 0.11 1.93 7.25
N ASP A 157 0.95 2.49 8.14
CA ASP A 157 1.74 3.66 7.79
C ASP A 157 2.79 3.27 6.73
N GLU A 158 3.02 4.12 5.73
CA GLU A 158 3.96 3.81 4.65
C GLU A 158 5.39 3.51 5.18
N SER A 159 5.77 4.08 6.32
CA SER A 159 7.07 3.81 6.96
C SER A 159 7.22 2.37 7.49
N GLN A 160 6.11 1.66 7.71
CA GLN A 160 6.09 0.28 8.17
C GLN A 160 6.11 -0.73 7.02
N VAL A 161 5.90 -0.26 5.79
CA VAL A 161 5.62 -1.13 4.63
C VAL A 161 6.80 -1.14 3.68
N SER A 162 7.31 -2.32 3.35
CA SER A 162 8.36 -2.46 2.33
C SER A 162 7.84 -3.20 1.10
N LEU A 163 8.52 -3.04 -0.04
CA LEU A 163 8.27 -3.90 -1.20
C LEU A 163 8.68 -5.33 -0.84
N MET A 164 7.84 -6.29 -1.21
CA MET A 164 8.12 -7.70 -1.02
C MET A 164 9.24 -8.15 -1.98
N PRO A 165 10.25 -8.90 -1.53
CA PRO A 165 11.23 -9.50 -2.42
C PRO A 165 10.55 -10.37 -3.48
N THR A 166 10.93 -10.20 -4.76
CA THR A 166 10.30 -10.91 -5.88
C THR A 166 10.55 -12.41 -5.88
N THR A 167 11.51 -12.88 -5.08
CA THR A 167 11.87 -14.29 -4.92
C THR A 167 11.01 -15.03 -3.89
N LEU A 168 10.17 -14.31 -3.12
CA LEU A 168 9.31 -14.88 -2.09
C LEU A 168 7.86 -14.91 -2.55
N ASP A 169 7.13 -15.94 -2.13
CA ASP A 169 5.67 -15.94 -2.17
C ASP A 169 5.10 -15.22 -0.94
N PHE A 170 3.78 -14.96 -0.94
CA PHE A 170 3.14 -14.24 0.16
C PHE A 170 3.31 -14.94 1.52
N PRO A 171 3.05 -16.25 1.69
CA PRO A 171 3.27 -16.92 2.96
C PRO A 171 4.70 -16.81 3.47
N SER A 172 5.71 -17.04 2.61
CA SER A 172 7.13 -16.93 3.01
C SER A 172 7.53 -15.50 3.35
N ALA A 173 6.97 -14.51 2.65
CA ALA A 173 7.22 -13.11 2.99
C ALA A 173 6.54 -12.71 4.32
N ALA A 174 5.35 -13.23 4.63
CA ALA A 174 4.60 -12.81 5.81
C ALA A 174 5.25 -13.24 7.14
N VAL A 175 6.14 -14.25 7.16
CA VAL A 175 6.78 -14.72 8.41
C VAL A 175 8.04 -13.94 8.79
N LEU A 176 8.47 -13.00 7.95
CA LEU A 176 9.77 -12.34 8.06
C LEU A 176 9.76 -10.95 8.72
N PRO A 177 8.73 -10.07 8.62
CA PRO A 177 8.88 -8.68 9.02
C PRO A 177 9.28 -8.48 10.49
N LEU A 178 8.48 -8.97 11.44
CA LEU A 178 8.77 -8.82 12.87
C LEU A 178 10.07 -9.51 13.29
N VAL A 179 10.29 -10.75 12.87
CA VAL A 179 11.48 -11.50 13.26
C VAL A 179 12.76 -10.87 12.70
N SER A 180 12.75 -10.41 11.45
CA SER A 180 13.92 -9.77 10.83
C SER A 180 14.21 -8.42 11.48
N LEU A 181 13.18 -7.65 11.82
CA LEU A 181 13.34 -6.40 12.54
C LEU A 181 13.92 -6.64 13.95
N THR A 182 13.39 -7.64 14.66
CA THR A 182 13.85 -8.02 16.01
C THR A 182 15.31 -8.45 15.99
N ASP A 183 15.70 -9.26 15.02
CA ASP A 183 17.07 -9.73 14.83
C ASP A 183 18.03 -8.57 14.53
N TYR A 184 17.66 -7.71 13.57
CA TYR A 184 18.44 -6.51 13.23
C TYR A 184 18.63 -5.58 14.44
N GLN A 185 17.57 -5.30 15.19
CA GLN A 185 17.66 -4.48 16.40
C GLN A 185 18.55 -5.13 17.46
N THR A 186 18.49 -6.45 17.61
CA THR A 186 19.31 -7.21 18.55
C THR A 186 20.79 -7.10 18.19
N TYR A 187 21.16 -7.36 16.93
CA TYR A 187 22.53 -7.21 16.45
C TYR A 187 23.07 -5.80 16.63
N LYS A 188 22.27 -4.79 16.25
CA LYS A 188 22.62 -3.37 16.41
C LYS A 188 22.85 -3.01 17.88
N LYS A 189 22.01 -3.49 18.79
CA LYS A 189 22.15 -3.27 20.23
C LYS A 189 23.36 -3.99 20.84
N ALA A 190 23.70 -5.16 20.29
CA ALA A 190 24.89 -5.91 20.67
C ALA A 190 26.20 -5.30 20.14
N GLY A 191 26.14 -4.21 19.36
CA GLY A 191 27.32 -3.57 18.77
C GLY A 191 27.93 -4.38 17.63
N SER A 192 27.14 -5.25 16.99
CA SER A 192 27.57 -5.87 15.73
C SER A 192 27.74 -4.80 14.65
N PRO A 193 28.79 -4.89 13.82
CA PRO A 193 29.12 -3.88 12.82
C PRO A 193 28.00 -3.61 11.81
#